data_AF-A0A838VM95-F1
#
_entry.id   AF-A0A838VM95-F1
#
_cell.length_a   1.000
_cell.length_b   1.000
_cell.length_c   1.000
_cell.angle_alpha   90.00
_cell.angle_beta   90.00
_cell.angle_gamma   90.00
#
_symmetry.space_group_name_H-M   'P 1'
#
loop_
_entity.id
_entity.type
_entity.pdbx_description
1 polymer ?
#
loop_
_entity_poly.entity_id
_entity_poly.type
_entity_poly.pdbx_seq_one_letter_code
_entity_poly.pdbx_strand_id
1 'polypeptide(L)'
;MIRPLAAAALALLPAAALAQAPTKPKLIVAISVDQFSADLFAEYRGLWRGGMKRLSEGVVFPSGYQSHAATETCPGHSTILTGDHPSRTGIIANSWIDQSAGRADRTVYCAEDETLAGSTFKAYTPSPAHLRVPTLGDRMKAADPASRVVSVSGKDRAAIMMGGHATDQIWFLDPFRKRSFVTLAGHASAAPAAVARANVALARAEATPARPMPLPPG
;
A
#
# COMPACT_ATOMS: atom_id res chain seq x y z
N MET A 1 -73.00 -18.89 26.04
CA MET A 1 -71.72 -18.15 26.01
C MET A 1 -70.58 -19.17 26.09
N ILE A 2 -69.39 -18.82 25.59
CA ILE A 2 -68.14 -19.61 25.44
C ILE A 2 -67.91 -20.05 23.98
N ARG A 3 -67.17 -19.20 23.26
CA ARG A 3 -66.52 -19.51 21.97
C ARG A 3 -65.14 -20.14 22.27
N PRO A 4 -64.69 -21.16 21.53
CA PRO A 4 -63.41 -21.80 21.77
C PRO A 4 -62.26 -20.90 21.30
N LEU A 5 -61.20 -20.81 22.10
CA LEU A 5 -59.93 -20.19 21.72
C LEU A 5 -59.24 -21.06 20.67
N ALA A 6 -59.04 -20.52 19.47
CA ALA A 6 -58.20 -21.13 18.46
C ALA A 6 -56.72 -21.00 18.91
N ALA A 7 -56.08 -22.12 19.21
CA ALA A 7 -54.66 -22.18 19.47
C ALA A 7 -53.91 -21.98 18.15
N ALA A 8 -53.28 -20.82 17.98
CA ALA A 8 -52.34 -20.57 16.90
C ALA A 8 -51.06 -21.37 17.19
N ALA A 9 -50.86 -22.49 16.48
CA ALA A 9 -49.60 -23.20 16.47
C ALA A 9 -48.54 -22.33 15.77
N LEU A 10 -47.63 -21.76 16.55
CA LEU A 10 -46.46 -21.06 16.04
C LEU A 10 -45.52 -22.09 15.41
N ALA A 11 -45.54 -22.20 14.08
CA ALA A 11 -44.60 -23.04 13.36
C ALA A 11 -43.18 -22.47 13.54
N LEU A 12 -42.35 -23.16 14.33
CA LEU A 12 -40.91 -22.96 14.34
C LEU A 12 -40.37 -23.32 12.95
N LEU A 13 -39.94 -22.32 12.19
CA LEU A 13 -39.14 -22.51 10.98
C LEU A 13 -37.68 -22.77 11.39
N PRO A 14 -37.10 -23.97 11.16
CA PRO A 14 -35.67 -24.14 11.26
C PRO A 14 -35.08 -23.94 9.87
N ALA A 15 -34.56 -22.75 9.60
CA ALA A 15 -33.70 -22.54 8.45
C ALA A 15 -32.69 -21.44 8.77
N ALA A 16 -31.80 -21.72 9.73
CA ALA A 16 -30.49 -21.11 9.70
C ALA A 16 -29.80 -21.62 8.43
N ALA A 17 -29.94 -20.89 7.33
CA ALA A 17 -29.11 -21.09 6.17
C ALA A 17 -27.65 -20.94 6.64
N LEU A 18 -26.93 -22.06 6.71
CA LEU A 18 -25.49 -22.06 6.90
C LEU A 18 -24.91 -21.29 5.72
N ALA A 19 -24.66 -20.00 5.90
CA ALA A 19 -23.96 -19.18 4.93
C ALA A 19 -22.62 -19.87 4.67
N GLN A 20 -22.45 -20.40 3.47
CA GLN A 20 -21.23 -21.06 3.07
C GLN A 20 -20.09 -20.08 3.30
N ALA A 21 -19.14 -20.45 4.17
CA ALA A 21 -18.04 -19.57 4.52
C ALA A 21 -17.35 -19.13 3.23
N PRO A 22 -17.19 -17.81 2.99
CA PRO A 22 -16.64 -17.32 1.76
C PRO A 22 -15.28 -17.96 1.52
N THR A 23 -15.04 -18.45 0.30
CA THR A 23 -13.78 -19.08 -0.06
C THR A 23 -12.64 -18.09 0.14
N LYS A 24 -11.64 -18.45 0.95
CA LYS A 24 -10.46 -17.61 1.20
C LYS A 24 -9.75 -17.30 -0.13
N PRO A 25 -9.55 -16.02 -0.49
CA PRO A 25 -8.81 -15.66 -1.70
C PRO A 25 -7.37 -16.18 -1.60
N LYS A 26 -6.83 -16.66 -2.74
CA LYS A 26 -5.44 -17.17 -2.82
C LYS A 26 -4.41 -16.05 -3.04
N LEU A 27 -4.86 -14.87 -3.46
CA LEU A 27 -4.03 -13.69 -3.70
C LEU A 27 -4.81 -12.44 -3.31
N ILE A 28 -4.15 -11.52 -2.60
CA ILE A 28 -4.63 -10.17 -2.35
C ILE A 28 -3.75 -9.22 -3.18
N VAL A 29 -4.39 -8.34 -3.95
CA VAL A 29 -3.71 -7.28 -4.71
C VAL A 29 -4.17 -5.95 -4.16
N ALA A 30 -3.30 -5.27 -3.41
CA ALA A 30 -3.54 -3.93 -2.90
C ALA A 30 -2.83 -2.90 -3.80
N ILE A 31 -3.58 -1.91 -4.30
CA ILE A 31 -3.08 -0.90 -5.22
C ILE A 31 -3.29 0.47 -4.58
N SER A 32 -2.21 1.22 -4.40
CA SER A 32 -2.23 2.63 -4.03
C SER A 32 -1.83 3.46 -5.26
N VAL A 33 -2.75 4.30 -5.75
CA VAL A 33 -2.43 5.28 -6.79
C VAL A 33 -2.14 6.61 -6.09
N ASP A 34 -0.86 7.00 -6.10
CA ASP A 34 -0.40 8.18 -5.37
C ASP A 34 -1.11 9.44 -5.88
N GLN A 35 -1.61 10.25 -4.95
CA GLN A 35 -2.40 11.46 -5.22
C GLN A 35 -3.73 11.25 -5.98
N PHE A 36 -4.27 10.04 -6.05
CA PHE A 36 -5.56 9.80 -6.70
C PHE A 36 -6.74 10.13 -5.78
N SER A 37 -7.09 11.43 -5.72
CA SER A 37 -8.16 11.94 -4.86
C SER A 37 -9.54 11.43 -5.27
N ALA A 38 -10.49 11.48 -4.33
CA ALA A 38 -11.89 11.16 -4.59
C ALA A 38 -12.51 12.09 -5.67
N ASP A 39 -12.08 13.37 -5.70
CA ASP A 39 -12.53 14.34 -6.71
C ASP A 39 -12.07 13.92 -8.11
N LEU A 40 -10.78 13.58 -8.25
CA LEU A 40 -10.21 13.12 -9.52
C LEU A 40 -10.84 11.80 -9.97
N PHE A 41 -11.09 10.89 -9.02
CA PHE A 41 -11.85 9.68 -9.27
C PHE A 41 -13.25 9.99 -9.80
N ALA A 42 -13.99 10.90 -9.15
CA ALA A 42 -15.36 11.24 -9.53
C ALA A 42 -15.44 11.93 -10.89
N GLU A 43 -14.55 12.90 -11.15
CA GLU A 43 -14.49 13.67 -12.39
C GLU A 43 -14.34 12.76 -13.62
N TYR A 44 -13.40 11.80 -13.57
CA TYR A 44 -13.11 10.93 -14.71
C TYR A 44 -13.88 9.61 -14.71
N ARG A 45 -14.71 9.32 -13.70
CA ARG A 45 -15.42 8.03 -13.54
C ARG A 45 -16.25 7.65 -14.78
N GLY A 46 -16.88 8.63 -15.42
CA GLY A 46 -17.69 8.43 -16.62
C GLY A 46 -16.88 8.06 -17.87
N LEU A 47 -15.56 8.29 -17.87
CA LEU A 47 -14.68 8.12 -19.02
C LEU A 47 -13.91 6.80 -19.01
N TRP A 48 -13.96 6.02 -17.93
CA TRP A 48 -13.20 4.78 -17.82
C TRP A 48 -13.73 3.67 -18.70
N ARG A 49 -12.82 2.99 -19.40
CA ARG A 49 -13.11 1.84 -20.27
C ARG A 49 -12.31 0.57 -19.95
N GLY A 50 -11.36 0.65 -19.02
CA GLY A 50 -10.42 -0.43 -18.69
C GLY A 50 -10.48 -0.88 -17.23
N GLY A 51 -9.32 -1.09 -16.60
CA GLY A 51 -9.22 -1.58 -15.22
C GLY A 51 -10.01 -0.77 -14.20
N MET A 52 -10.01 0.57 -14.31
CA MET A 52 -10.81 1.43 -13.44
C MET A 52 -12.31 1.24 -13.60
N LYS A 53 -12.79 0.94 -14.82
CA LYS A 53 -14.20 0.60 -15.06
C LYS A 53 -14.56 -0.70 -14.33
N ARG A 54 -13.72 -1.73 -14.47
CA ARG A 54 -13.88 -3.00 -13.74
C ARG A 54 -13.90 -2.80 -12.21
N LEU A 55 -12.99 -1.99 -11.66
CA LEU A 55 -12.97 -1.70 -10.22
C LEU A 55 -14.23 -0.95 -9.77
N SER A 56 -14.77 -0.08 -10.62
CA SER A 56 -15.99 0.69 -10.32
C SER A 56 -17.27 -0.15 -10.28
N GLU A 57 -17.22 -1.41 -10.72
CA GLU A 57 -18.31 -2.40 -10.69
C GLU A 57 -18.27 -3.28 -9.43
N GLY A 58 -17.21 -3.17 -8.61
CA GLY A 58 -17.10 -3.83 -7.32
C GLY A 58 -17.76 -3.06 -6.17
N VAL A 59 -17.30 -3.29 -4.94
CA VAL A 59 -17.71 -2.48 -3.78
C VAL A 59 -16.95 -1.16 -3.80
N VAL A 60 -17.67 -0.05 -3.95
CA VAL A 60 -17.08 1.29 -4.10
C VAL A 60 -17.41 2.15 -2.89
N PHE A 61 -16.36 2.65 -2.22
CA PHE A 61 -16.45 3.66 -1.17
C PHE A 61 -15.93 4.99 -1.73
N PRO A 62 -16.80 5.86 -2.31
CA PRO A 62 -16.36 7.09 -2.96
C PRO A 62 -15.86 8.15 -1.97
N SER A 63 -16.18 7.99 -0.68
CA SER A 63 -15.81 8.91 0.40
C SER A 63 -14.90 8.20 1.42
N GLY A 64 -13.82 7.59 0.93
CA GLY A 64 -12.74 7.08 1.78
C GLY A 64 -11.83 8.23 2.22
N TYR A 65 -11.30 8.15 3.45
CA TYR A 65 -10.45 9.20 4.02
C TYR A 65 -9.11 8.65 4.49
N GLN A 66 -8.04 9.31 4.05
CA GLN A 66 -6.82 9.43 4.86
C GLN A 66 -7.11 10.52 5.90
N SER A 67 -7.66 10.10 7.04
CA SER A 67 -8.35 10.98 8.00
C SER A 67 -7.44 11.78 8.93
N HIS A 68 -6.13 11.60 8.82
CA HIS A 68 -5.14 12.35 9.58
C HIS A 68 -4.79 13.67 8.89
N ALA A 69 -4.26 14.64 9.65
CA ALA A 69 -3.95 15.97 9.11
C ALA A 69 -2.78 15.99 8.12
N ALA A 70 -1.79 15.11 8.30
CA ALA A 70 -0.60 15.04 7.45
C ALA A 70 -0.87 14.27 6.15
N THR A 71 -1.55 14.90 5.19
CA THR A 71 -1.97 14.30 3.91
C THR A 71 -0.81 14.12 2.91
N GLU A 72 0.24 13.45 3.37
CA GLU A 72 1.46 13.16 2.64
C GLU A 72 1.59 11.68 2.25
N THR A 73 2.51 11.37 1.34
CA THR A 73 2.72 10.00 0.84
C THR A 73 3.01 9.00 1.97
N CYS A 74 3.96 9.27 2.87
CA CYS A 74 4.39 8.30 3.87
C CYS A 74 3.31 7.98 4.92
N PRO A 75 2.71 8.99 5.58
CA PRO A 75 1.60 8.77 6.51
C PRO A 75 0.44 8.02 5.85
N GLY A 76 0.07 8.44 4.64
CA GLY A 76 -0.99 7.79 3.86
C GLY A 76 -0.71 6.32 3.55
N HIS A 77 0.49 5.98 3.06
CA HIS A 77 0.81 4.59 2.75
C HIS A 77 0.95 3.71 4.00
N SER A 78 1.34 4.30 5.15
CA SER A 78 1.45 3.57 6.41
C SER A 78 0.11 3.03 6.92
N THR A 79 -1.02 3.61 6.51
CA THR A 79 -2.36 3.22 7.00
C THR A 79 -2.98 2.08 6.21
N ILE A 80 -2.69 2.01 4.90
CA ILE A 80 -3.44 1.20 3.91
C ILE A 80 -3.45 -0.28 4.28
N LEU A 81 -2.29 -0.82 4.67
CA LEU A 81 -2.15 -2.24 4.99
C LEU A 81 -1.83 -2.50 6.46
N THR A 82 -1.87 -1.51 7.33
CA THR A 82 -1.71 -1.72 8.77
C THR A 82 -3.05 -1.71 9.50
N GLY A 83 -4.04 -0.99 8.94
CA GLY A 83 -5.29 -0.68 9.65
C GLY A 83 -5.10 0.34 10.77
N ASP A 84 -3.96 1.02 10.81
CA ASP A 84 -3.56 1.93 11.88
C ASP A 84 -3.34 3.36 11.38
N HIS A 85 -3.70 4.35 12.21
CA HIS A 85 -3.43 5.76 11.93
C HIS A 85 -1.94 6.10 12.13
N PRO A 86 -1.44 7.19 11.52
CA PRO A 86 -0.07 7.68 11.73
C PRO A 86 0.37 7.80 13.19
N SER A 87 -0.56 8.15 14.08
CA SER A 87 -0.31 8.23 15.52
C SER A 87 0.13 6.88 16.13
N ARG A 88 -0.26 5.76 15.53
CA ARG A 88 0.12 4.41 15.95
C ARG A 88 1.21 3.81 15.05
N THR A 89 1.20 4.07 13.75
CA THR A 89 2.25 3.59 12.83
C THR A 89 3.60 4.25 13.10
N GLY A 90 3.61 5.46 13.70
CA GLY A 90 4.80 6.27 13.92
C GLY A 90 5.20 7.14 12.73
N ILE A 91 4.51 7.01 11.59
CA ILE A 91 4.84 7.70 10.33
C ILE A 91 3.99 8.95 10.20
N ILE A 92 4.43 10.04 10.83
CA ILE A 92 3.64 11.28 10.96
C ILE A 92 3.81 12.27 9.81
N ALA A 93 4.87 12.12 9.01
CA ALA A 93 5.20 12.95 7.85
C ALA A 93 6.15 12.17 6.92
N ASN A 94 6.43 12.70 5.72
CA ASN A 94 7.51 12.24 4.84
C ASN A 94 8.89 12.50 5.47
N SER A 95 9.01 13.54 6.28
CA SER A 95 10.17 13.81 7.11
C SER A 95 9.79 14.56 8.38
N TRP A 96 10.59 14.41 9.44
CA TRP A 96 10.44 15.12 10.70
C TRP A 96 11.79 15.52 11.27
N ILE A 97 11.78 16.39 12.29
CA ILE A 97 12.99 16.74 13.03
C ILE A 97 13.08 15.89 14.30
N ASP A 98 14.18 15.17 14.46
CA ASP A 98 14.54 14.50 15.69
C ASP A 98 15.81 15.12 16.29
N GLN A 99 15.62 15.91 17.35
CA GLN A 99 16.72 16.54 18.08
C GLN A 99 17.59 15.53 18.84
N SER A 100 17.09 14.32 19.08
CA SER A 100 17.79 13.25 19.78
C SER A 100 18.62 12.34 18.86
N ALA A 101 18.54 12.52 17.54
CA ALA A 101 19.23 11.68 16.56
C ALA A 101 20.74 11.54 16.83
N GLY A 102 21.33 10.39 16.55
CA GLY A 102 22.78 10.16 16.75
C GLY A 102 23.71 10.89 15.77
N ARG A 103 23.17 11.72 14.87
CA ARG A 103 23.88 12.36 13.75
C ARG A 103 23.66 13.87 13.72
N ALA A 104 24.52 14.59 13.00
CA ALA A 104 24.44 16.05 12.87
C ALA A 104 23.16 16.52 12.15
N ASP A 105 22.75 15.80 11.11
CA ASP A 105 21.51 16.07 10.38
C ASP A 105 20.30 15.57 11.19
N ARG A 106 19.55 16.51 11.77
CA ARG A 106 18.37 16.25 12.59
C ARG A 106 17.11 15.96 11.79
N THR A 107 17.17 16.09 10.46
CA THR A 107 16.05 15.75 9.59
C THR A 107 16.05 14.24 9.39
N VAL A 108 14.93 13.60 9.66
CA VAL A 108 14.72 12.16 9.47
C VAL A 108 13.72 11.96 8.35
N TYR A 109 14.08 11.15 7.35
CA TYR A 109 13.22 10.66 6.30
C TYR A 109 12.37 9.49 6.80
N CYS A 110 11.11 9.45 6.39
CA CYS A 110 10.17 8.48 6.95
C CYS A 110 10.54 7.01 6.73
N ALA A 111 11.28 6.69 5.66
CA ALA A 111 11.64 5.34 5.28
C ALA A 111 13.17 5.16 5.21
N GLU A 112 13.93 5.80 6.09
CA GLU A 112 15.37 5.54 6.27
C GLU A 112 15.68 4.73 7.54
N ASP A 113 16.94 4.31 7.64
CA ASP A 113 17.61 4.04 8.91
C ASP A 113 18.67 5.13 9.14
N GLU A 114 18.37 6.04 10.05
CA GLU A 114 19.19 7.19 10.43
C GLU A 114 20.33 6.82 11.39
N THR A 115 20.32 5.58 11.93
CA THR A 115 21.35 5.08 12.84
C THR A 115 22.62 4.61 12.11
N LEU A 116 22.52 4.40 10.79
CA LEU A 116 23.64 3.99 9.96
C LEU A 116 24.71 5.08 9.85
N ALA A 117 25.98 4.68 9.99
CA ALA A 117 27.11 5.59 9.92
C ALA A 117 27.15 6.37 8.59
N GLY A 118 27.26 7.70 8.67
CA GLY A 118 27.30 8.57 7.49
C GLY A 118 25.94 8.85 6.82
N SER A 119 24.85 8.28 7.34
CA SER A 119 23.49 8.53 6.83
C SER A 119 23.08 9.99 7.04
N THR A 120 22.41 10.58 6.07
CA THR A 120 21.76 11.92 6.16
C THR A 120 20.41 11.89 5.44
N PHE A 121 19.57 12.91 5.64
CA PHE A 121 18.31 13.04 4.90
C PHE A 121 18.48 13.07 3.37
N LYS A 122 19.65 13.51 2.87
CA LYS A 122 19.95 13.55 1.43
C LYS A 122 20.68 12.31 0.91
N ALA A 123 21.27 11.51 1.82
CA ALA A 123 22.02 10.31 1.51
C ALA A 123 21.68 9.25 2.56
N TYR A 124 20.52 8.62 2.38
CA TYR A 124 19.94 7.66 3.30
C TYR A 124 19.95 6.24 2.73
N THR A 125 19.78 5.26 3.62
CA THR A 125 19.50 3.87 3.23
C THR A 125 18.02 3.58 3.45
N PRO A 126 17.25 3.17 2.42
CA PRO A 126 15.85 2.82 2.59
C PRO A 126 15.65 1.69 3.61
N SER A 127 14.69 1.85 4.53
CA SER A 127 14.44 0.90 5.63
C SER A 127 13.01 1.01 6.16
N PRO A 128 12.40 -0.10 6.66
CA PRO A 128 11.13 -0.07 7.40
C PRO A 128 11.28 0.33 8.87
N ALA A 129 12.48 0.67 9.36
CA ALA A 129 12.79 0.84 10.80
C ALA A 129 11.81 1.74 11.59
N HIS A 130 11.25 2.77 10.96
CA HIS A 130 10.31 3.69 11.62
C HIS A 130 8.88 3.16 11.73
N LEU A 131 8.50 2.12 10.99
CA LEU A 131 7.15 1.58 11.02
C LEU A 131 6.95 0.76 12.30
N ARG A 132 6.10 1.23 13.21
CA ARG A 132 5.95 0.63 14.56
C ARG A 132 4.99 -0.55 14.63
N VAL A 133 4.29 -0.85 13.54
CA VAL A 133 3.22 -1.85 13.50
C VAL A 133 3.39 -2.82 12.34
N PRO A 134 2.96 -4.08 12.49
CA PRO A 134 3.02 -5.03 11.38
C PRO A 134 1.97 -4.68 10.31
N THR A 135 2.35 -4.85 9.04
CA THR A 135 1.41 -4.81 7.92
C THR A 135 0.55 -6.08 7.87
N LEU A 136 -0.46 -6.08 7.00
CA LEU A 136 -1.26 -7.25 6.68
C LEU A 136 -0.37 -8.40 6.20
N GLY A 137 0.65 -8.09 5.39
CA GLY A 137 1.64 -9.07 4.94
C GLY A 137 2.43 -9.68 6.11
N ASP A 138 2.94 -8.85 7.02
CA ASP A 138 3.64 -9.32 8.23
C ASP A 138 2.74 -10.24 9.06
N ARG A 139 1.47 -9.86 9.25
CA ARG A 139 0.47 -10.67 9.99
C ARG A 139 0.14 -11.98 9.28
N MET A 140 0.01 -11.98 7.96
CA MET A 140 -0.23 -13.18 7.17
C MET A 140 0.92 -14.17 7.29
N LYS A 141 2.18 -13.68 7.23
CA LYS A 141 3.37 -14.52 7.44
C LYS A 141 3.49 -15.05 8.86
N ALA A 142 3.15 -14.25 9.86
CA ALA A 142 3.13 -14.69 11.25
C ALA A 142 2.10 -15.82 11.48
N ALA A 143 0.96 -15.78 10.78
CA ALA A 143 -0.06 -16.82 10.86
C ALA A 143 0.26 -18.06 10.00
N ASP A 144 0.90 -17.86 8.85
CA ASP A 144 1.28 -18.92 7.92
C ASP A 144 2.61 -18.54 7.23
N PRO A 145 3.74 -19.13 7.64
CA PRO A 145 5.06 -18.86 7.06
C PRO A 145 5.16 -19.15 5.56
N ALA A 146 4.25 -19.94 4.98
CA ALA A 146 4.19 -20.17 3.53
C ALA A 146 3.60 -18.97 2.76
N SER A 147 2.98 -18.01 3.46
CA SER A 147 2.48 -16.77 2.86
C SER A 147 3.60 -15.98 2.21
N ARG A 148 3.36 -15.50 0.98
CA ARG A 148 4.30 -14.65 0.25
C ARG A 148 3.84 -13.20 0.22
N VAL A 149 4.73 -12.29 0.56
CA VAL A 149 4.53 -10.84 0.61
C VAL A 149 5.47 -10.18 -0.38
N VAL A 150 4.88 -9.49 -1.35
CA VAL A 150 5.58 -8.76 -2.40
C VAL A 150 5.09 -7.32 -2.41
N SER A 151 5.99 -6.35 -2.43
CA SER A 151 5.65 -4.93 -2.52
C SER A 151 6.48 -4.24 -3.60
N VAL A 152 5.84 -3.51 -4.50
CA VAL A 152 6.51 -2.82 -5.62
C VAL A 152 5.96 -1.41 -5.78
N SER A 153 6.82 -0.40 -5.98
CA SER A 153 6.38 0.97 -6.22
C SER A 153 7.41 1.82 -6.98
N GLY A 154 6.98 2.95 -7.55
CA GLY A 154 7.89 4.00 -8.06
C GLY A 154 8.58 4.81 -6.95
N LYS A 155 8.13 4.66 -5.69
CA LYS A 155 8.71 5.31 -4.50
C LYS A 155 9.06 4.23 -3.47
N ASP A 156 10.26 4.32 -2.94
CA ASP A 156 10.76 3.51 -1.82
C ASP A 156 9.80 3.49 -0.63
N ARG A 157 9.42 4.67 -0.11
CA ARG A 157 8.51 4.78 1.02
C ARG A 157 7.13 4.16 0.80
N ALA A 158 6.62 4.18 -0.43
CA ALA A 158 5.34 3.55 -0.74
C ALA A 158 5.47 2.02 -0.71
N ALA A 159 6.54 1.47 -1.30
CA ALA A 159 6.82 0.04 -1.25
C ALA A 159 7.08 -0.44 0.19
N ILE A 160 7.85 0.32 0.97
CA ILE A 160 8.23 0.00 2.35
C ILE A 160 7.02 0.01 3.27
N MET A 161 6.24 1.10 3.28
CA MET A 161 5.12 1.24 4.22
C MET A 161 3.95 0.28 3.94
N MET A 162 3.77 -0.13 2.68
CA MET A 162 2.79 -1.18 2.34
C MET A 162 3.36 -2.59 2.51
N GLY A 163 4.66 -2.79 2.32
CA GLY A 163 5.32 -4.08 2.43
C GLY A 163 5.51 -4.55 3.88
N GLY A 164 5.97 -3.65 4.75
CA GLY A 164 6.28 -3.96 6.14
C GLY A 164 7.68 -4.56 6.31
N HIS A 165 7.83 -5.37 7.36
CA HIS A 165 9.12 -5.81 7.87
C HIS A 165 9.59 -7.12 7.25
N ALA A 166 8.66 -7.99 6.87
CA ALA A 166 8.93 -9.38 6.49
C ALA A 166 8.59 -9.65 5.01
N THR A 167 8.97 -8.76 4.09
CA THR A 167 8.73 -9.00 2.65
C THR A 167 9.61 -10.12 2.09
N ASP A 168 9.09 -10.94 1.17
CA ASP A 168 9.94 -11.85 0.38
C ASP A 168 10.61 -11.13 -0.78
N GLN A 169 9.93 -10.09 -1.28
CA GLN A 169 10.35 -9.26 -2.38
C GLN A 169 9.85 -7.84 -2.15
N ILE A 170 10.76 -6.88 -2.16
CA ILE A 170 10.43 -5.46 -2.15
C ILE A 170 11.24 -4.75 -3.22
N TRP A 171 10.55 -4.02 -4.09
CA TRP A 171 11.19 -3.35 -5.22
C TRP A 171 10.70 -1.93 -5.37
N PHE A 172 11.62 -0.99 -5.54
CA PHE A 172 11.26 0.39 -5.79
C PHE A 172 12.23 1.05 -6.75
N LEU A 173 11.73 2.06 -7.48
CA LEU A 173 12.58 2.82 -8.37
C LEU A 173 13.62 3.60 -7.55
N ASP A 174 14.90 3.39 -7.88
CA ASP A 174 16.06 3.93 -7.17
C ASP A 174 15.79 5.37 -6.69
N PRO A 175 15.85 5.64 -5.37
CA PRO A 175 15.41 6.91 -4.82
C PRO A 175 16.22 8.12 -5.31
N PHE A 176 17.44 7.90 -5.82
CA PHE A 176 18.37 8.96 -6.18
C PHE A 176 18.47 9.15 -7.70
N ARG A 177 18.71 8.07 -8.44
CA ARG A 177 18.94 8.09 -9.90
C ARG A 177 17.66 7.85 -10.70
N LYS A 178 16.68 7.16 -10.11
CA LYS A 178 15.39 6.84 -10.73
C LYS A 178 15.45 6.04 -12.05
N ARG A 179 16.50 5.23 -12.24
CA ARG A 179 16.73 4.49 -13.52
C ARG A 179 16.45 2.99 -13.46
N SER A 180 16.37 2.41 -12.28
CA SER A 180 16.22 0.98 -12.09
C SER A 180 15.45 0.67 -10.81
N PHE A 181 14.69 -0.41 -10.81
CA PHE A 181 14.18 -1.01 -9.60
C PHE A 181 15.33 -1.63 -8.79
N VAL A 182 15.40 -1.24 -7.53
CA VAL A 182 16.33 -1.71 -6.51
C VAL A 182 15.54 -2.23 -5.30
N THR A 183 16.24 -2.83 -4.34
CA THR A 183 15.63 -3.40 -3.12
C THR A 183 16.32 -2.84 -1.86
N LEU A 184 15.86 -3.26 -0.68
CA LEU A 184 16.45 -2.88 0.61
C LEU A 184 17.88 -3.42 0.75
N ALA A 185 18.73 -2.67 1.46
CA ALA A 185 20.05 -3.15 1.82
C ALA A 185 19.95 -4.45 2.64
N GLY A 186 20.79 -5.45 2.34
CA GLY A 186 20.78 -6.73 3.04
C GLY A 186 19.61 -7.66 2.69
N HIS A 187 18.71 -7.28 1.77
CA HIS A 187 17.66 -8.19 1.31
C HIS A 187 18.25 -9.29 0.40
N ALA A 188 18.38 -10.50 0.95
CA ALA A 188 19.14 -11.59 0.34
C ALA A 188 18.42 -12.31 -0.83
N SER A 189 17.16 -11.94 -1.11
CA SER A 189 16.38 -12.59 -2.15
C SER A 189 16.91 -12.26 -3.54
N ALA A 190 17.16 -13.29 -4.36
CA ALA A 190 17.51 -13.10 -5.76
C ALA A 190 16.41 -12.33 -6.50
N ALA A 191 16.84 -11.39 -7.36
CA ALA A 191 15.93 -10.59 -8.16
C ALA A 191 15.09 -11.49 -9.09
N PRO A 192 13.75 -11.39 -9.07
CA PRO A 192 12.91 -12.11 -10.02
C PRO A 192 13.23 -11.66 -11.45
N ALA A 193 13.13 -12.58 -12.41
CA ALA A 193 13.37 -12.28 -13.82
C ALA A 193 12.50 -11.11 -14.35
N ALA A 194 11.33 -10.88 -13.74
CA ALA A 194 10.48 -9.73 -14.04
C ALA A 194 11.16 -8.39 -13.75
N VAL A 195 11.96 -8.28 -12.69
CA VAL A 195 12.70 -7.07 -12.32
C VAL A 195 13.79 -6.79 -13.34
N ALA A 196 14.55 -7.82 -13.74
CA ALA A 196 15.57 -7.67 -14.77
C ALA A 196 14.97 -7.17 -16.09
N ARG A 197 13.83 -7.76 -16.52
CA ARG A 197 13.09 -7.28 -17.71
C ARG A 197 12.58 -5.85 -17.55
N ALA A 198 12.07 -5.49 -16.37
CA ALA A 198 11.61 -4.14 -16.09
C ALA A 198 12.76 -3.12 -16.19
N ASN A 199 13.93 -3.43 -15.64
CA ASN A 199 15.11 -2.56 -15.71
C ASN A 199 15.62 -2.39 -17.14
N VAL A 200 15.62 -3.47 -17.94
CA VAL A 200 15.93 -3.37 -19.38
C VAL A 200 14.92 -2.49 -20.12
N ALA A 201 13.63 -2.61 -19.80
CA ALA A 201 12.59 -1.78 -20.40
C ALA A 201 12.73 -0.30 -20.01
N LEU A 202 13.04 0.01 -18.74
CA LEU A 202 13.30 1.37 -18.29
C LEU A 202 14.48 2.00 -19.04
N ALA A 203 15.59 1.29 -19.15
CA ALA A 203 16.77 1.77 -19.87
C ALA A 203 16.47 2.09 -21.35
N ARG A 204 15.63 1.26 -22.00
CA ARG A 204 15.16 1.53 -23.38
C ARG A 204 14.24 2.75 -23.47
N ALA A 205 13.35 2.92 -22.50
CA ALA A 205 12.44 4.05 -22.46
C ALA A 205 13.19 5.38 -22.27
N GLU A 206 14.22 5.42 -21.41
CA GLU A 206 15.06 6.60 -21.23
C GLU A 206 15.82 7.00 -22.50
N ALA A 207 16.25 6.01 -23.30
CA ALA A 207 16.96 6.24 -24.55
C ALA A 207 16.06 6.71 -25.70
N THR A 208 14.73 6.69 -25.53
CA THR A 208 13.76 7.01 -26.59
C THR A 208 13.05 8.32 -26.26
N PRO A 209 13.12 9.36 -27.13
CA PRO A 209 12.35 10.59 -26.92
C PRO A 209 10.85 10.28 -26.80
N ALA A 210 10.22 10.82 -25.75
CA ALA A 210 8.77 10.72 -25.62
C ALA A 210 8.09 11.40 -26.81
N ARG A 211 7.11 10.73 -27.42
CA ARG A 211 6.22 11.38 -28.39
C ARG A 211 5.45 12.51 -27.69
N PRO A 212 5.23 13.67 -28.34
CA PRO A 212 4.39 14.72 -27.79
C PRO A 212 3.03 14.14 -27.39
N MET A 213 2.59 14.36 -26.15
CA MET A 213 1.23 14.04 -25.77
C MET A 213 0.30 15.12 -26.35
N PRO A 214 -0.77 14.75 -27.08
CA PRO A 214 -1.80 15.71 -27.45
C PRO A 214 -2.37 16.34 -26.18
N LEU A 215 -2.54 17.66 -26.18
CA LEU A 215 -3.27 18.32 -25.10
C LEU A 215 -4.72 17.83 -25.10
N PRO A 216 -5.36 17.67 -23.93
CA PRO A 216 -6.80 17.46 -23.87
C PRO A 216 -7.51 18.58 -24.65
N PRO A 217 -8.63 18.29 -25.34
CA PRO A 217 -9.47 19.35 -25.89
C PRO A 217 -9.89 20.29 -24.74
N GLY A 218 -9.68 21.59 -24.95
CA GLY A 218 -10.06 22.65 -24.00
C GLY A 218 -11.53 23.01 -24.04
#